data_AF-A0A7C4GPR2-F1
#
_entry.id   AF-A0A7C4GPR2-F1
#
_cell.length_a   1.000
_cell.length_b   1.000
_cell.length_c   1.000
_cell.angle_alpha   90.00
_cell.angle_beta   90.00
_cell.angle_gamma   90.00
#
_symmetry.space_group_name_H-M   'P 1'
#
loop_
_entity.id
_entity.type
_entity.pdbx_description
1 polymer ?
#
loop_
_entity_poly.entity_id
_entity_poly.type
_entity_poly.pdbx_seq_one_letter_code
_entity_poly.pdbx_strand_id
1 'polypeptide(L)'
;DIPEVKVISAQTHGPLLTQKLIGELERGIDRINLSIDSLEEGKAKYLAGSDWFRIDKVIEAAKRISQSSIDLLIAPIWVPGLNDEDIPRIIEFALRIGAGKRWPALGIQKYEAYKGGRKPKGVKPMSWGEFYRRLADLEGEFGVKLILSPDDFGIRKVRAVEPRLRKGEIVNVKVLGEGWKIGEVLAVARNRVVTVLDAPPLPPGSLMKVRVIRDRDNIYYARFVGGV
;
A
#
# COMPACT_ATOMS: atom_id res chain seq x y z
N ASP A 1 -22.69 6.22 0.07
CA ASP A 1 -21.62 6.83 -0.75
C ASP A 1 -21.15 8.14 -0.15
N ILE A 2 -19.84 8.41 -0.19
CA ILE A 2 -19.25 9.69 0.21
C ILE A 2 -18.98 10.44 -1.11
N PRO A 3 -19.73 11.50 -1.46
CA PRO A 3 -19.66 12.16 -2.77
C PRO A 3 -18.26 12.63 -3.18
N GLU A 4 -17.42 12.94 -2.20
CA GLU A 4 -16.05 13.41 -2.40
C GLU A 4 -15.05 12.30 -2.71
N VAL A 5 -15.40 11.03 -2.42
CA VAL A 5 -14.56 9.86 -2.72
C VAL A 5 -14.80 9.46 -4.17
N LYS A 6 -13.85 9.82 -5.03
CA LYS A 6 -13.90 9.54 -6.48
C LYS A 6 -13.15 8.29 -6.90
N VAL A 7 -12.18 7.86 -6.10
CA VAL A 7 -11.26 6.77 -6.40
C VAL A 7 -10.92 6.04 -5.11
N ILE A 8 -11.08 4.73 -5.11
CA ILE A 8 -10.63 3.81 -4.08
C ILE A 8 -9.52 2.97 -4.70
N SER A 9 -8.32 3.07 -4.13
CA SER A 9 -7.18 2.26 -4.55
C SER A 9 -6.62 1.45 -3.40
N ALA A 10 -6.17 0.23 -3.68
CA ALA A 10 -5.47 -0.62 -2.72
C ALA A 10 -4.01 -0.85 -3.12
N GLN A 11 -3.13 -1.00 -2.12
CA GLN A 11 -1.72 -1.35 -2.30
C GLN A 11 -1.49 -2.75 -1.71
N THR A 12 -0.85 -3.65 -2.46
CA THR A 12 -0.62 -5.02 -2.01
C THR A 12 0.52 -5.69 -2.76
N HIS A 13 1.15 -6.69 -2.14
CA HIS A 13 2.09 -7.58 -2.82
C HIS A 13 1.39 -8.72 -3.57
N GLY A 14 0.08 -8.91 -3.34
CA GLY A 14 -0.77 -9.77 -4.15
C GLY A 14 -0.82 -11.29 -3.90
N PRO A 15 -0.02 -11.96 -3.05
CA PRO A 15 0.04 -13.43 -3.07
C PRO A 15 -1.25 -14.11 -2.57
N LEU A 16 -2.16 -13.35 -1.93
CA LEU A 16 -3.47 -13.82 -1.47
C LEU A 16 -4.63 -13.42 -2.40
N LEU A 17 -4.35 -12.72 -3.51
CA LEU A 17 -5.38 -12.31 -4.46
C LEU A 17 -5.82 -13.49 -5.33
N THR A 18 -6.89 -14.16 -4.90
CA THR A 18 -7.54 -15.22 -5.68
C THR A 18 -8.50 -14.63 -6.72
N GLN A 19 -8.89 -15.41 -7.73
CA GLN A 19 -9.91 -15.00 -8.70
C GLN A 19 -11.22 -14.57 -8.02
N LYS A 20 -11.65 -15.33 -7.00
CA LYS A 20 -12.86 -15.01 -6.24
C LYS A 20 -12.74 -13.64 -5.57
N LEU A 21 -11.63 -13.41 -4.88
CA LEU A 21 -11.39 -12.13 -4.20
C LEU A 21 -11.31 -10.97 -5.20
N ILE A 22 -10.62 -11.14 -6.33
CA ILE A 22 -10.56 -10.11 -7.38
C ILE A 22 -11.99 -9.76 -7.85
N GLY A 23 -12.84 -10.74 -8.13
CA GLY A 23 -14.24 -10.52 -8.53
C GLY A 23 -15.10 -9.84 -7.46
N GLU A 24 -14.83 -10.08 -6.17
CA GLU A 24 -15.48 -9.35 -5.07
C GLU A 24 -15.02 -7.88 -5.01
N LEU A 25 -13.74 -7.62 -5.26
CA LEU A 25 -13.15 -6.27 -5.23
C LEU A 25 -13.60 -5.37 -6.39
N GLU A 26 -14.00 -5.94 -7.53
CA GLU A 26 -14.50 -5.18 -8.69
C GLU A 26 -15.67 -4.24 -8.34
N ARG A 27 -16.41 -4.54 -7.28
CA ARG A 27 -17.57 -3.75 -6.84
C ARG A 27 -17.22 -2.51 -6.02
N GLY A 28 -15.96 -2.33 -5.63
CA GLY A 28 -15.59 -1.27 -4.68
C GLY A 28 -14.16 -0.76 -4.76
N ILE A 29 -13.34 -1.25 -5.69
CA ILE A 29 -11.97 -0.77 -5.92
C ILE A 29 -11.83 -0.34 -7.37
N ASP A 30 -11.34 0.87 -7.57
CA ASP A 30 -11.04 1.41 -8.90
C ASP A 30 -9.66 0.98 -9.40
N ARG A 31 -8.68 0.88 -8.50
CA ARG A 31 -7.29 0.55 -8.85
C ARG A 31 -6.59 -0.31 -7.81
N ILE A 32 -5.81 -1.28 -8.28
CA ILE A 32 -4.84 -2.00 -7.45
C ILE A 32 -3.43 -1.59 -7.87
N ASN A 33 -2.65 -1.12 -6.89
CA ASN A 33 -1.22 -0.94 -6.99
C ASN A 33 -0.54 -2.23 -6.50
N LEU A 34 -0.03 -3.03 -7.44
CA LEU A 34 0.52 -4.35 -7.18
C LEU A 34 2.06 -4.30 -7.15
N SER A 35 2.65 -4.55 -6.00
CA SER A 35 4.11 -4.59 -5.84
C SER A 35 4.69 -5.88 -6.42
N ILE A 36 5.54 -5.76 -7.43
CA ILE A 36 6.27 -6.86 -8.07
C ILE A 36 7.73 -6.43 -8.19
N ASP A 37 8.60 -6.83 -7.26
CA ASP A 37 9.99 -6.35 -7.24
C ASP A 37 10.96 -7.23 -8.05
N SER A 38 10.51 -8.41 -8.46
CA SER A 38 11.24 -9.37 -9.30
C SER A 38 10.24 -10.35 -9.92
N LEU A 39 10.54 -10.85 -11.13
CA LEU A 39 9.81 -11.96 -11.75
C LEU A 39 10.46 -13.33 -11.52
N GLU A 40 11.67 -13.35 -10.95
CA GLU A 40 12.38 -14.57 -10.54
C GLU A 40 12.01 -14.92 -9.09
N GLU A 41 11.64 -16.18 -8.84
CA GLU A 41 11.06 -16.68 -7.58
C GLU A 41 12.01 -16.48 -6.38
N GLY A 42 13.28 -16.86 -6.50
CA GLY A 42 14.25 -16.75 -5.41
C GLY A 42 14.49 -15.30 -5.00
N LYS A 43 14.72 -14.43 -5.98
CA LYS A 43 14.88 -12.99 -5.78
C LYS A 43 13.59 -12.34 -5.27
N ALA A 44 12.42 -12.75 -5.76
CA ALA A 44 11.14 -12.22 -5.30
C ALA A 44 10.88 -12.57 -3.82
N LYS A 45 11.15 -13.81 -3.39
CA LYS A 45 11.11 -14.20 -1.97
C LYS A 45 12.08 -13.39 -1.13
N TYR A 46 13.31 -13.23 -1.63
CA TYR A 46 14.32 -12.43 -0.94
C TYR A 46 13.88 -10.98 -0.77
N LEU A 47 13.31 -10.34 -1.80
CA LEU A 47 12.82 -8.95 -1.77
C LEU A 47 11.51 -8.79 -0.97
N ALA A 48 10.63 -9.79 -0.97
CA ALA A 48 9.46 -9.84 -0.10
C ALA A 48 9.84 -10.11 1.38
N GLY A 49 10.98 -10.76 1.62
CA GLY A 49 11.45 -11.13 2.96
C GLY A 49 10.63 -12.26 3.56
N SER A 50 10.17 -13.17 2.71
CA SER A 50 9.24 -14.21 3.08
C SER A 50 9.39 -15.44 2.17
N ASP A 51 9.67 -16.60 2.76
CA ASP A 51 9.88 -17.86 2.03
C ASP A 51 8.58 -18.43 1.43
N TRP A 52 7.42 -18.05 1.97
CA TRP A 52 6.13 -18.46 1.43
C TRP A 52 5.66 -17.59 0.26
N PHE A 53 6.35 -16.47 -0.03
CA PHE A 53 5.97 -15.61 -1.15
C PHE A 53 6.08 -16.37 -2.47
N ARG A 54 5.08 -16.23 -3.34
CA ARG A 54 4.94 -16.98 -4.60
C ARG A 54 4.76 -16.02 -5.76
N ILE A 55 5.80 -15.81 -6.57
CA ILE A 55 5.70 -14.83 -7.67
C ILE A 55 4.71 -15.28 -8.75
N ASP A 56 4.58 -16.58 -8.97
CA ASP A 56 3.61 -17.16 -9.91
C ASP A 56 2.16 -16.76 -9.59
N LYS A 57 1.80 -16.72 -8.29
CA LYS A 57 0.48 -16.29 -7.83
C LYS A 57 0.23 -14.81 -8.07
N VAL A 58 1.26 -13.98 -7.88
CA VAL A 58 1.17 -12.54 -8.11
C VAL A 58 1.09 -12.23 -9.61
N ILE A 59 1.83 -12.94 -10.45
CA ILE A 59 1.73 -12.85 -11.92
C ILE A 59 0.33 -13.24 -12.40
N GLU A 60 -0.24 -14.33 -11.85
CA GLU A 60 -1.60 -14.76 -12.16
C GLU A 60 -2.63 -13.70 -11.77
N ALA A 61 -2.51 -13.14 -10.56
CA ALA A 61 -3.37 -12.05 -10.09
C ALA A 61 -3.24 -10.80 -10.98
N ALA A 62 -2.03 -10.40 -11.36
CA ALA A 62 -1.78 -9.26 -12.24
C ALA A 62 -2.54 -9.41 -13.57
N LYS A 63 -2.42 -10.56 -14.24
CA LYS A 63 -3.14 -10.84 -15.49
C LYS A 63 -4.66 -10.80 -15.32
N ARG A 64 -5.17 -11.32 -14.20
CA ARG A 64 -6.61 -11.32 -13.91
C ARG A 64 -7.14 -9.90 -13.67
N ILE A 65 -6.41 -9.09 -12.92
CA ILE A 65 -6.77 -7.68 -12.66
C ILE A 65 -6.70 -6.87 -13.96
N SER A 66 -5.67 -7.06 -14.78
CA SER A 66 -5.57 -6.32 -16.05
C SER A 66 -6.73 -6.63 -17.01
N GLN A 67 -7.33 -7.81 -16.90
CA GLN A 67 -8.53 -8.21 -17.65
C GLN A 67 -9.87 -7.84 -16.99
N SER A 68 -9.85 -7.33 -15.76
CA SER A 68 -11.07 -6.99 -15.01
C SER A 68 -11.49 -5.52 -15.19
N SER A 69 -12.54 -5.09 -14.49
CA SER A 69 -12.92 -3.67 -14.41
C SER A 69 -11.97 -2.81 -13.58
N ILE A 70 -11.15 -3.44 -12.72
CA ILE A 70 -10.16 -2.77 -11.87
C ILE A 70 -8.98 -2.33 -12.74
N ASP A 71 -8.46 -1.14 -12.49
CA ASP A 71 -7.21 -0.70 -13.10
C ASP A 71 -6.00 -1.25 -12.35
N LEU A 72 -4.92 -1.56 -13.07
CA LEU A 72 -3.71 -2.16 -12.52
C LEU A 72 -2.53 -1.22 -12.70
N LEU A 73 -1.88 -0.88 -11.59
CA LEU A 73 -0.59 -0.21 -11.58
C LEU A 73 0.44 -1.17 -10.97
N ILE A 74 1.46 -1.56 -11.73
CA ILE A 74 2.58 -2.36 -11.22
C ILE A 74 3.60 -1.43 -10.54
N ALA A 75 3.88 -1.68 -9.26
CA ALA A 75 4.57 -0.75 -8.39
C ALA A 75 5.87 -1.33 -7.78
N PRO A 76 6.88 -1.70 -8.60
CA PRO A 76 8.12 -2.26 -8.09
C PRO A 76 8.88 -1.25 -7.23
N ILE A 77 9.57 -1.71 -6.20
CA ILE A 77 10.62 -0.97 -5.52
C ILE A 77 11.95 -1.26 -6.22
N TRP A 78 12.59 -0.22 -6.75
CA TRP A 78 13.93 -0.32 -7.32
C TRP A 78 14.98 -0.31 -6.21
N VAL A 79 15.57 -1.47 -5.96
CA VAL A 79 16.60 -1.72 -4.95
C VAL A 79 17.96 -1.87 -5.64
N PRO A 80 18.82 -0.83 -5.61
CA PRO A 80 20.06 -0.80 -6.39
C PRO A 80 20.97 -2.00 -6.14
N GLY A 81 21.50 -2.59 -7.21
CA GLY A 81 22.37 -3.76 -7.20
C GLY A 81 21.67 -5.09 -6.93
N LEU A 82 20.37 -5.10 -6.60
CA LEU A 82 19.62 -6.34 -6.37
C LEU A 82 18.67 -6.68 -7.52
N ASN A 83 17.90 -5.70 -7.99
CA ASN A 83 16.87 -5.91 -9.01
C ASN A 83 16.96 -4.93 -10.18
N ASP A 84 18.13 -4.33 -10.42
CA ASP A 84 18.34 -3.39 -11.54
C ASP A 84 17.90 -4.00 -12.88
N GLU A 85 18.26 -5.25 -13.14
CA GLU A 85 17.91 -5.99 -14.37
C GLU A 85 16.46 -6.49 -14.39
N ASP A 86 15.75 -6.48 -13.26
CA ASP A 86 14.34 -6.85 -13.21
C ASP A 86 13.44 -5.68 -13.62
N ILE A 87 13.87 -4.43 -13.40
CA ILE A 87 13.04 -3.25 -13.70
C ILE A 87 12.60 -3.21 -15.17
N PRO A 88 13.49 -3.34 -16.18
CA PRO A 88 13.07 -3.42 -17.59
C PRO A 88 12.10 -4.58 -17.86
N ARG A 89 12.38 -5.77 -17.30
CA ARG A 89 11.52 -6.97 -17.48
C ARG A 89 10.14 -6.79 -16.85
N ILE A 90 10.04 -6.05 -15.76
CA ILE A 90 8.77 -5.70 -15.11
C ILE A 90 7.99 -4.69 -15.95
N ILE A 91 8.66 -3.72 -16.59
CA ILE A 91 8.04 -2.79 -17.54
C ILE A 91 7.45 -3.56 -18.72
N GLU A 92 8.24 -4.41 -19.36
CA GLU A 92 7.78 -5.29 -20.46
C GLU A 92 6.59 -6.15 -20.03
N PHE A 93 6.67 -6.73 -18.82
CA PHE A 93 5.57 -7.54 -18.27
C PHE A 93 4.29 -6.71 -18.12
N ALA A 94 4.37 -5.53 -17.52
CA ALA A 94 3.23 -4.65 -17.28
C ALA A 94 2.56 -4.24 -18.61
N LEU A 95 3.36 -3.84 -19.60
CA LEU A 95 2.88 -3.50 -20.94
C LEU A 95 2.21 -4.70 -21.63
N ARG A 96 2.86 -5.87 -21.60
CA ARG A 96 2.37 -7.09 -22.24
C ARG A 96 1.01 -7.55 -21.70
N ILE A 97 0.76 -7.38 -20.40
CA ILE A 97 -0.52 -7.77 -19.79
C ILE A 97 -1.60 -6.69 -19.91
N GLY A 98 -1.28 -5.50 -20.44
CA GLY A 98 -2.20 -4.37 -20.51
C GLY A 98 -2.49 -3.73 -19.15
N ALA A 99 -1.48 -3.63 -18.29
CA ALA A 99 -1.59 -2.82 -17.08
C ALA A 99 -1.75 -1.34 -17.45
N GLY A 100 -2.46 -0.58 -16.62
CA GLY A 100 -2.82 0.80 -16.89
C GLY A 100 -3.93 0.92 -17.94
N LYS A 101 -5.06 1.50 -17.53
CA LYS A 101 -6.19 1.84 -18.42
C LYS A 101 -6.49 3.33 -18.30
N ARG A 102 -6.92 3.73 -17.10
CA ARG A 102 -7.25 5.10 -16.73
C ARG A 102 -6.09 5.78 -16.03
N TRP A 103 -5.27 5.02 -15.29
CA TRP A 103 -4.07 5.46 -14.60
C TRP A 103 -2.81 4.84 -15.24
N PRO A 104 -1.61 5.38 -14.93
CA PRO A 104 -0.37 4.82 -15.42
C PRO A 104 -0.21 3.33 -15.08
N ALA A 105 0.37 2.58 -16.01
CA ALA A 105 0.63 1.15 -15.88
C ALA A 105 1.66 0.82 -14.81
N LEU A 106 2.59 1.75 -14.56
CA LEU A 106 3.78 1.56 -13.75
C LEU A 106 3.95 2.72 -12.78
N GLY A 107 4.34 2.40 -11.55
CA GLY A 107 4.77 3.37 -10.54
C GLY A 107 6.00 2.85 -9.83
N ILE A 108 7.16 2.93 -10.49
CA ILE A 108 8.43 2.48 -9.95
C ILE A 108 8.79 3.36 -8.75
N GLN A 109 9.12 2.72 -7.62
CA GLN A 109 9.40 3.38 -6.36
C GLN A 109 10.89 3.34 -6.07
N LYS A 110 11.41 4.44 -5.54
CA LYS A 110 12.80 4.52 -5.09
C LYS A 110 12.96 3.80 -3.76
N TYR A 111 13.92 2.89 -3.64
CA TYR A 111 14.31 2.34 -2.34
C TYR A 111 14.83 3.44 -1.40
N GLU A 112 14.37 3.39 -0.15
CA GLU A 112 14.78 4.26 0.95
C GLU A 112 15.11 3.41 2.19
N ALA A 113 16.24 3.71 2.83
CA ALA A 113 16.66 3.02 4.05
C ALA A 113 16.16 3.78 5.29
N TYR A 114 15.22 3.20 6.04
CA TYR A 114 14.67 3.80 7.27
C TYR A 114 14.59 2.80 8.43
N LYS A 115 14.39 3.29 9.66
CA LYS A 115 14.50 2.48 10.90
C LYS A 115 13.61 1.21 10.93
N GLY A 116 12.39 1.30 10.39
CA GLY A 116 11.43 0.19 10.37
C GLY A 116 11.42 -0.62 9.07
N GLY A 117 12.25 -0.26 8.10
CA GLY A 117 12.32 -0.93 6.80
C GLY A 117 13.42 -1.99 6.76
N ARG A 118 13.32 -2.87 5.78
CA ARG A 118 14.40 -3.82 5.47
C ARG A 118 15.61 -3.06 4.92
N LYS A 119 16.81 -3.52 5.28
CA LYS A 119 18.08 -2.93 4.86
C LYS A 119 19.01 -4.01 4.32
N PRO A 120 18.89 -4.39 3.03
CA PRO A 120 19.75 -5.38 2.44
C PRO A 120 21.22 -4.97 2.56
N LYS A 121 22.08 -5.93 2.91
CA LYS A 121 23.51 -5.67 3.16
C LYS A 121 24.17 -5.13 1.89
N GLY A 122 24.90 -4.03 2.02
CA GLY A 122 25.63 -3.41 0.91
C GLY A 122 24.80 -2.54 -0.02
N VAL A 123 23.47 -2.48 0.14
CA VAL A 123 22.61 -1.65 -0.71
C VAL A 123 22.55 -0.22 -0.16
N LYS A 124 22.81 0.76 -1.03
CA LYS A 124 22.60 2.18 -0.75
C LYS A 124 21.48 2.73 -1.65
N PRO A 125 20.56 3.56 -1.11
CA PRO A 125 19.61 4.29 -1.93
C PRO A 125 20.30 5.14 -2.99
N MET A 126 19.74 5.18 -4.20
CA MET A 126 20.11 6.18 -5.21
C MET A 126 19.88 7.60 -4.68
N SER A 127 20.50 8.61 -5.29
CA SER A 127 19.99 9.99 -5.14
C SER A 127 18.67 10.15 -5.90
N TRP A 128 17.85 11.15 -5.54
CA TRP A 128 16.63 11.45 -6.32
C TRP A 128 16.94 11.84 -7.77
N GLY A 129 18.00 12.62 -7.99
CA GLY A 129 18.41 13.03 -9.34
C GLY A 129 18.86 11.87 -10.22
N GLU A 130 19.58 10.90 -9.65
CA GLU A 130 19.93 9.65 -10.33
C GLU A 130 18.70 8.80 -10.64
N PHE A 131 17.81 8.64 -9.66
CA PHE A 131 16.57 7.87 -9.83
C PHE A 131 15.72 8.41 -10.98
N TYR A 132 15.45 9.73 -11.01
CA TYR A 132 14.65 10.32 -12.08
C TYR A 132 15.33 10.29 -13.45
N ARG A 133 16.67 10.40 -13.50
CA ARG A 133 17.42 10.26 -14.76
C ARG A 133 17.24 8.86 -15.34
N ARG A 134 17.40 7.82 -14.51
CA ARG A 134 17.19 6.43 -14.92
C ARG A 134 15.76 6.13 -15.33
N LEU A 135 14.78 6.73 -14.65
CA LEU A 135 13.39 6.64 -15.09
C LEU A 135 13.20 7.27 -16.47
N ALA A 136 13.76 8.47 -16.71
CA ALA A 136 13.65 9.13 -18.01
C ALA A 136 14.29 8.31 -19.14
N ASP A 137 15.44 7.67 -18.89
CA ASP A 137 16.08 6.77 -19.85
C ASP A 137 15.15 5.61 -20.22
N LEU A 138 14.53 4.97 -19.21
CA LEU A 138 13.57 3.87 -19.41
C LEU A 138 12.24 4.34 -20.04
N GLU A 139 11.77 5.55 -19.73
CA GLU A 139 10.59 6.13 -20.40
C GLU A 139 10.83 6.25 -21.90
N GLY A 140 12.03 6.72 -22.29
CA GLY A 140 12.44 6.83 -23.69
C GLY A 140 12.61 5.48 -24.37
N GLU A 141 13.22 4.51 -23.68
CA GLU A 141 13.44 3.15 -24.21
C GLU A 141 12.13 2.39 -24.44
N PHE A 142 11.21 2.42 -23.47
CA PHE A 142 9.97 1.64 -23.50
C PHE A 142 8.76 2.41 -24.02
N GLY A 143 8.88 3.72 -24.27
CA GLY A 143 7.78 4.56 -24.74
C GLY A 143 6.59 4.62 -23.77
N VAL A 144 6.86 4.53 -22.47
CA VAL A 144 5.83 4.50 -21.40
C VAL A 144 6.13 5.55 -20.35
N LYS A 145 5.10 6.08 -19.70
CA LYS A 145 5.25 7.02 -18.59
C LYS A 145 5.65 6.30 -17.29
N LEU A 146 6.75 6.74 -16.68
CA LEU A 146 7.34 6.25 -15.42
C LEU A 146 7.58 7.40 -14.42
N ILE A 147 7.79 8.63 -14.88
CA ILE A 147 7.89 9.82 -14.03
C ILE A 147 6.48 10.33 -13.77
N LEU A 148 5.93 9.91 -12.62
CA LEU A 148 4.56 10.20 -12.24
C LEU A 148 4.44 11.51 -11.45
N SER A 149 3.28 12.13 -11.57
CA SER A 149 2.86 13.33 -10.85
C SER A 149 1.49 13.12 -10.19
N PRO A 150 1.09 13.96 -9.23
CA PRO A 150 -0.26 13.93 -8.67
C PRO A 150 -1.37 14.04 -9.74
N ASP A 151 -1.11 14.78 -10.82
CA ASP A 151 -2.08 15.02 -11.90
C ASP A 151 -2.40 13.73 -12.67
N ASP A 152 -1.44 12.82 -12.81
CA ASP A 152 -1.65 11.48 -13.41
C ASP A 152 -2.68 10.64 -12.65
N PHE A 153 -2.96 11.01 -11.40
CA PHE A 153 -3.93 10.37 -10.54
C PHE A 153 -5.17 11.22 -10.28
N GLY A 154 -5.24 12.43 -10.85
CA GLY A 154 -6.28 13.42 -10.54
C GLY A 154 -6.24 13.89 -9.08
N ILE A 155 -5.08 13.83 -8.43
CA ILE A 155 -4.90 14.26 -7.05
C ILE A 155 -4.83 15.79 -7.03
N ARG A 156 -5.73 16.40 -6.25
CA ARG A 156 -5.81 17.85 -6.07
C ARG A 156 -5.75 18.19 -4.58
N LYS A 157 -5.18 19.35 -4.25
CA LYS A 157 -5.22 19.88 -2.89
C LYS A 157 -6.66 20.25 -2.53
N VAL A 158 -7.12 19.80 -1.37
CA VAL A 158 -8.43 20.11 -0.80
C VAL A 158 -8.28 20.50 0.66
N ARG A 159 -9.31 21.10 1.25
CA ARG A 159 -9.33 21.40 2.69
C ARG A 159 -9.23 20.08 3.48
N ALA A 160 -8.33 20.07 4.46
CA ALA A 160 -8.18 18.92 5.34
C ALA A 160 -9.48 18.66 6.14
N VAL A 161 -9.78 17.39 6.36
CA VAL A 161 -10.91 16.97 7.19
C VAL A 161 -10.64 17.37 8.65
N GLU A 162 -11.65 17.90 9.32
CA GLU A 162 -11.52 18.33 10.72
C GLU A 162 -11.22 17.14 11.64
N PRO A 163 -10.14 17.21 12.46
CA PRO A 163 -9.85 16.19 13.45
C PRO A 163 -10.98 16.07 14.49
N ARG A 164 -11.42 14.84 14.77
CA ARG A 164 -12.52 14.56 15.72
C ARG A 164 -12.07 14.11 17.12
N LEU A 165 -10.79 13.79 17.26
CA LEU A 165 -10.14 13.39 18.51
C LEU A 165 -8.84 14.20 18.63
N ARG A 166 -8.39 14.45 19.86
CA ARG A 166 -7.14 15.18 20.13
C ARG A 166 -6.18 14.36 20.97
N LYS A 167 -4.88 14.52 20.73
CA LYS A 167 -3.84 13.93 21.59
C LYS A 167 -4.04 14.38 23.04
N GLY A 168 -3.94 13.42 23.97
CA GLY A 168 -4.15 13.60 25.41
C GLY A 168 -5.60 13.39 25.86
N GLU A 169 -6.56 13.46 24.94
CA GLU A 169 -7.98 13.21 25.23
C GLU A 169 -8.20 11.77 25.69
N ILE A 170 -9.09 11.59 26.66
CA ILE A 170 -9.59 10.29 27.09
C ILE A 170 -11.00 10.12 26.52
N VAL A 171 -11.21 9.03 25.78
CA VAL A 171 -12.47 8.78 25.06
C VAL A 171 -12.86 7.30 25.20
N ASN A 172 -14.17 7.04 25.21
CA ASN A 172 -14.69 5.68 25.08
C ASN A 172 -14.74 5.32 23.59
N VAL A 173 -14.13 4.19 23.23
CA VAL A 173 -14.14 3.65 21.88
C VAL A 173 -14.90 2.32 21.87
N LYS A 174 -15.56 2.02 20.75
CA LYS A 174 -16.21 0.73 20.51
C LYS A 174 -15.29 -0.17 19.70
N VAL A 175 -14.98 -1.35 20.22
CA VAL A 175 -14.12 -2.34 19.56
C VAL A 175 -14.79 -2.86 18.29
N LEU A 176 -14.04 -2.92 17.20
CA LEU A 176 -14.45 -3.54 15.95
C LEU A 176 -13.80 -4.91 15.77
N GLY A 177 -12.56 -5.08 16.21
CA GLY A 177 -11.83 -6.34 16.13
C GLY A 177 -10.34 -6.14 16.30
N GLU A 178 -9.57 -7.16 15.94
CA GLU A 178 -8.11 -7.14 15.99
C GLU A 178 -7.52 -6.10 15.03
N GLY A 179 -6.39 -5.53 15.43
CA GLY A 179 -5.61 -4.62 14.59
C GLY A 179 -4.66 -5.35 13.66
N TRP A 180 -3.89 -4.57 12.90
CA TRP A 180 -2.94 -5.11 11.95
C TRP A 180 -1.84 -5.89 12.65
N LYS A 181 -1.30 -5.36 13.76
CA LYS A 181 -0.24 -6.02 14.54
C LYS A 181 -0.81 -6.74 15.75
N ILE A 182 -0.11 -7.77 16.18
CA ILE A 182 -0.38 -8.46 17.45
C ILE A 182 -0.38 -7.44 18.59
N GLY A 183 -1.44 -7.47 19.41
CA GLY A 183 -1.64 -6.54 20.52
C GLY A 183 -2.29 -5.20 20.13
N GLU A 184 -2.64 -5.01 18.86
CA GLU A 184 -3.46 -3.88 18.42
C GLU A 184 -4.94 -4.27 18.36
N VAL A 185 -5.81 -3.31 18.67
CA VAL A 185 -7.26 -3.41 18.48
C VAL A 185 -7.72 -2.25 17.60
N LEU A 186 -8.56 -2.54 16.61
CA LEU A 186 -9.28 -1.51 15.86
C LEU A 186 -10.57 -1.18 16.58
N ALA A 187 -10.76 0.10 16.85
CA ALA A 187 -11.96 0.61 17.49
C ALA A 187 -12.48 1.85 16.78
N VAL A 188 -13.70 2.27 17.10
CA VAL A 188 -14.33 3.46 16.53
C VAL A 188 -14.77 4.42 17.64
N ALA A 189 -14.54 5.71 17.43
CA ALA A 189 -15.16 6.79 18.18
C ALA A 189 -15.43 7.98 17.26
N ARG A 190 -16.61 8.61 17.42
CA ARG A 190 -17.00 9.82 16.66
C ARG A 190 -16.77 9.68 15.14
N ASN A 191 -17.17 8.54 14.58
CA ASN A 191 -16.98 8.19 13.16
C ASN A 191 -15.52 8.25 12.68
N ARG A 192 -14.58 7.91 13.56
CA ARG A 192 -13.15 7.73 13.24
C ARG A 192 -12.65 6.41 13.78
N VAL A 193 -11.83 5.75 12.96
CA VAL A 193 -11.08 4.57 13.37
C VAL A 193 -9.93 4.99 14.28
N VAL A 194 -9.73 4.23 15.35
CA VAL A 194 -8.66 4.41 16.33
C VAL A 194 -7.93 3.08 16.46
N THR A 195 -6.62 3.10 16.23
CA THR A 195 -5.75 1.96 16.55
C THR A 195 -5.39 2.03 18.02
N VAL A 196 -5.88 1.10 18.81
CA VAL A 196 -5.56 1.00 20.24
C VAL A 196 -4.40 0.05 20.42
N LEU A 197 -3.33 0.56 21.00
CA LEU A 197 -2.12 -0.20 21.33
C LEU A 197 -2.24 -0.82 22.73
N ASP A 198 -1.61 -1.97 22.90
CA ASP A 198 -1.43 -2.64 24.19
C ASP A 198 -2.77 -2.93 24.90
N ALA A 199 -3.81 -3.22 24.12
CA ALA A 199 -5.17 -3.43 24.62
C ALA A 199 -5.41 -4.91 24.98
N PRO A 200 -6.21 -5.22 26.02
CA PRO A 200 -6.65 -6.59 26.26
C PRO A 200 -7.52 -7.08 25.09
N PRO A 201 -7.54 -8.40 24.81
CA PRO A 201 -8.44 -8.97 23.81
C PRO A 201 -9.87 -8.76 24.28
N LEU A 202 -10.59 -7.89 23.57
CA LEU A 202 -11.99 -7.57 23.85
C LEU A 202 -12.83 -7.96 22.63
N PRO A 203 -14.03 -8.54 22.83
CA PRO A 203 -14.87 -8.93 21.71
C PRO A 203 -15.36 -7.69 20.92
N PRO A 204 -15.60 -7.83 19.61
CA PRO A 204 -16.26 -6.81 18.82
C PRO A 204 -17.55 -6.32 19.50
N GLY A 205 -17.73 -5.00 19.56
CA GLY A 205 -18.86 -4.36 20.22
C GLY A 205 -18.57 -3.88 21.65
N SER A 206 -17.54 -4.39 22.32
CA SER A 206 -17.13 -3.92 23.65
C SER A 206 -16.75 -2.45 23.65
N LEU A 207 -16.98 -1.78 24.77
CA LEU A 207 -16.49 -0.44 25.02
C LEU A 207 -15.20 -0.50 25.83
N MET A 208 -14.23 0.35 25.49
CA MET A 208 -13.05 0.56 26.31
C MET A 208 -12.69 2.04 26.40
N LYS A 209 -12.17 2.43 27.55
CA LYS A 209 -11.62 3.78 27.75
C LYS A 209 -10.18 3.79 27.27
N VAL A 210 -9.85 4.76 26.41
CA VAL A 210 -8.50 4.91 25.84
C VAL A 210 -8.04 6.36 25.92
N ARG A 211 -6.73 6.56 25.98
CA ARG A 211 -6.09 7.87 25.88
C ARG A 211 -5.46 7.99 24.50
N VAL A 212 -5.86 9.01 23.74
CA VAL A 212 -5.29 9.29 22.41
C VAL A 212 -3.85 9.76 22.58
N ILE A 213 -2.92 9.09 21.91
CA ILE A 213 -1.49 9.41 21.95
C ILE A 213 -0.99 10.06 20.66
N ARG A 214 -1.77 9.97 19.57
CA ARG A 214 -1.48 10.58 18.26
C ARG A 214 -2.78 10.89 17.52
N ASP A 215 -2.81 12.04 16.86
CA ASP A 215 -3.96 12.60 16.13
C ASP A 215 -3.55 13.29 14.80
N ARG A 216 -2.41 12.91 14.23
CA ARG A 216 -1.86 13.52 13.01
C ARG A 216 -2.61 13.00 11.77
N ASP A 217 -2.94 13.89 10.84
CA ASP A 217 -3.54 13.54 9.54
C ASP A 217 -4.87 12.76 9.63
N ASN A 218 -5.65 12.96 10.71
CA ASN A 218 -6.84 12.16 11.06
C ASN A 218 -6.55 10.66 11.30
N ILE A 219 -5.30 10.30 11.55
CA ILE A 219 -4.88 8.96 11.95
C ILE A 219 -4.68 8.95 13.46
N TYR A 220 -5.50 8.14 14.14
CA TYR A 220 -5.55 8.11 15.59
C TYR A 220 -4.92 6.84 16.16
N TYR A 221 -3.96 7.05 17.06
CA TYR A 221 -3.48 5.99 17.95
C TYR A 221 -3.86 6.33 19.37
N ALA A 222 -4.25 5.31 20.13
CA ALA A 222 -4.58 5.43 21.54
C ALA A 222 -3.94 4.29 22.34
N ARG A 223 -3.86 4.46 23.66
CA ARG A 223 -3.51 3.39 24.60
C ARG A 223 -4.66 3.15 25.55
N PHE A 224 -4.88 1.89 25.89
CA PHE A 224 -5.81 1.49 26.94
C PHE A 224 -5.43 2.16 28.27
N VAL A 225 -6.41 2.68 29.02
CA VAL A 225 -6.15 3.41 30.27
C VAL A 225 -6.51 2.62 31.54
N GLY A 226 -7.00 1.38 31.41
CA GLY A 226 -7.46 0.58 32.55
C GLY A 226 -8.84 1.04 33.07
N GLY A 227 -9.69 0.07 33.42
CA GLY A 227 -11.07 0.29 33.86
C GLY A 227 -12.06 -0.39 32.93
N VAL A 228 -12.38 -1.65 33.25
CA VAL A 228 -13.64 -2.30 32.85
C VAL A 228 -14.71 -1.80 33.81
#